data_AF-A0A2T2W8C9-F1
#
_entry.id   AF-A0A2T2W8C9-F1
#
_cell.length_a   1.000
_cell.length_b   1.000
_cell.length_c   1.000
_cell.angle_alpha   90.00
_cell.angle_beta   90.00
_cell.angle_gamma   90.00
#
_symmetry.space_group_name_H-M   'P 1'
#
loop_
_entity.id
_entity.type
_entity.pdbx_description
1 polymer ?
#
loop_
_entity_poly.entity_id
_entity_poly.type
_entity_poly.pdbx_seq_one_letter_code
_entity_poly.pdbx_strand_id
1 'polypeptide(L)'
;MTKFDAVQLTEVSVNLPWGIGGAKWKPDTTERAAAWELYIELVTRVAVQPLDADAGLVREALNSLYSLFGSTREILRTAGPKVGASKESVGGIAIAVLNNGLRPFMSKWHPILQEWEAQKPQGVSAVAHEKGWELEPTLRQELSQLRIGLEAYACALADIAGVEH
;
A
#
# COMPACT_ATOMS: atom_id res chain seq x y z
N MET A 1 1.24 37.40 6.18
CA MET A 1 0.53 36.19 6.64
C MET A 1 -0.19 35.63 5.44
N THR A 2 0.42 34.65 4.79
CA THR A 2 -0.11 33.98 3.62
C THR A 2 -1.37 33.22 4.02
N LYS A 3 -2.48 33.51 3.36
CA LYS A 3 -3.73 32.77 3.51
C LYS A 3 -3.44 31.32 3.14
N PHE A 4 -3.40 30.43 4.12
CA PHE A 4 -3.85 29.07 3.85
C PHE A 4 -5.33 29.23 3.54
N ASP A 5 -5.64 29.39 2.25
CA ASP A 5 -7.01 29.39 1.78
C ASP A 5 -7.68 28.18 2.42
N ALA A 6 -8.83 28.43 3.05
CA ALA A 6 -9.70 27.39 3.51
C ALA A 6 -10.03 26.55 2.28
N VAL A 7 -9.25 25.49 2.05
CA VAL A 7 -9.45 24.57 0.93
C VAL A 7 -10.88 24.11 1.09
N GLN A 8 -11.74 24.58 0.18
CA GLN A 8 -13.14 24.22 0.25
C GLN A 8 -13.17 22.71 0.17
N LEU A 9 -13.71 22.09 1.21
CA LEU A 9 -13.86 20.64 1.28
C LEU A 9 -14.77 20.24 0.11
N THR A 10 -14.16 19.81 -0.98
CA THR A 10 -14.81 19.33 -2.19
C THR A 10 -15.21 17.88 -1.98
N GLU A 11 -16.31 17.49 -2.61
CA GLU A 11 -16.70 16.10 -2.69
C GLU A 11 -15.64 15.33 -3.50
N VAL A 12 -15.24 14.15 -3.00
CA VAL A 12 -14.29 13.25 -3.65
C VAL A 12 -15.01 11.98 -4.05
N SER A 13 -14.58 11.37 -5.16
CA SER A 13 -15.09 10.10 -5.65
C SER A 13 -13.91 9.19 -5.93
N VAL A 14 -13.85 8.04 -5.26
CA VAL A 14 -12.78 7.05 -5.42
C VAL A 14 -13.38 5.75 -5.91
N ASN A 15 -12.59 4.97 -6.66
CA ASN A 15 -12.96 3.62 -7.06
C ASN A 15 -11.74 2.70 -6.93
N LEU A 16 -11.83 1.71 -6.04
CA LEU A 16 -10.69 0.88 -5.67
C LEU A 16 -10.89 -0.60 -6.04
N PRO A 17 -9.80 -1.32 -6.36
CA PRO A 17 -9.87 -2.74 -6.71
C PRO A 17 -10.14 -3.62 -5.48
N TRP A 18 -9.91 -4.94 -5.61
CA TRP A 18 -10.07 -5.94 -4.53
C TRP A 18 -11.48 -6.03 -3.95
N GLY A 19 -12.50 -5.70 -4.75
CA GLY A 19 -13.89 -5.71 -4.34
C GLY A 19 -14.25 -4.62 -3.32
N ILE A 20 -13.41 -3.59 -3.17
CA ILE A 20 -13.70 -2.42 -2.31
C ILE A 20 -14.77 -1.54 -2.97
N GLY A 21 -14.66 -1.32 -4.29
CA GLY A 21 -15.64 -0.57 -5.06
C GLY A 21 -15.50 0.95 -4.93
N GLY A 22 -16.58 1.65 -5.27
CA GLY A 22 -16.61 3.11 -5.29
C GLY A 22 -17.18 3.72 -4.01
N ALA A 23 -16.61 4.85 -3.59
CA ALA A 23 -17.12 5.66 -2.49
C ALA A 23 -17.10 7.14 -2.89
N LYS A 24 -18.10 7.89 -2.40
CA LYS A 24 -18.26 9.31 -2.71
C LYS A 24 -18.70 10.09 -1.48
N TRP A 25 -17.85 10.97 -0.97
CA TRP A 25 -18.13 11.74 0.24
C TRP A 25 -17.34 13.05 0.28
N LYS A 26 -17.57 13.85 1.31
CA LYS A 26 -16.85 15.09 1.56
C LYS A 26 -15.90 14.88 2.75
N PRO A 27 -14.58 14.70 2.52
CA PRO A 27 -13.67 14.38 3.58
C PRO A 27 -13.49 15.55 4.54
N ASP A 28 -13.37 15.27 5.84
CA ASP A 28 -13.08 16.31 6.83
C ASP A 28 -11.57 16.60 6.94
N THR A 29 -11.18 17.60 7.74
CA THR A 29 -9.77 17.96 7.89
C THR A 29 -8.91 16.86 8.51
N THR A 30 -9.49 16.00 9.36
CA THR A 30 -8.80 14.85 9.97
C THR A 30 -8.56 13.77 8.93
N GLU A 31 -9.56 13.48 8.09
CA GLU A 31 -9.43 12.54 6.97
C GLU A 31 -8.40 13.00 5.95
N ARG A 32 -8.38 14.29 5.58
CA ARG A 32 -7.39 14.83 4.63
C ARG A 32 -5.96 14.75 5.15
N ALA A 33 -5.75 15.04 6.43
CA ALA A 33 -4.44 14.91 7.07
C ALA A 33 -3.96 13.45 7.10
N ALA A 34 -4.84 12.53 7.48
CA ALA A 34 -4.52 11.10 7.46
C ALA A 34 -4.27 10.58 6.03
N ALA A 35 -5.05 11.05 5.05
CA ALA A 35 -4.86 10.69 3.65
C ALA A 35 -3.50 11.15 3.12
N TRP A 36 -3.05 12.35 3.49
CA TRP A 36 -1.72 12.84 3.17
C TRP A 36 -0.61 11.96 3.75
N GLU A 37 -0.69 11.61 5.04
CA GLU A 37 0.30 10.74 5.67
C GLU A 37 0.33 9.36 5.01
N LEU A 38 -0.83 8.76 4.72
CA LEU A 38 -0.94 7.49 4.01
C LEU A 38 -0.38 7.58 2.58
N TYR A 39 -0.65 8.68 1.88
CA TYR A 39 -0.14 8.92 0.52
C TYR A 39 1.38 8.92 0.53
N ILE A 40 2.00 9.70 1.42
CA ILE A 40 3.47 9.77 1.55
C ILE A 40 4.05 8.40 1.86
N GLU A 41 3.49 7.70 2.86
CA GLU A 41 3.93 6.35 3.18
C GLU A 41 3.87 5.42 1.97
N LEU A 42 2.88 5.56 1.09
CA LEU A 42 2.69 4.67 -0.05
C LEU A 42 3.64 5.00 -1.22
N VAL A 43 3.74 6.27 -1.62
CA VAL A 43 4.50 6.66 -2.83
C VAL A 43 6.01 6.65 -2.66
N THR A 44 6.52 6.73 -1.43
CA THR A 44 7.97 6.70 -1.16
C THR A 44 8.51 5.28 -0.96
N ARG A 45 7.68 4.24 -1.09
CA ARG A 45 8.08 2.85 -0.85
C ARG A 45 8.50 2.13 -2.12
N VAL A 46 9.57 1.36 -2.01
CA VAL A 46 10.08 0.46 -3.06
C VAL A 46 9.07 -0.62 -3.48
N ALA A 47 8.11 -0.96 -2.62
CA ALA A 47 7.05 -1.90 -2.97
C ALA A 47 6.07 -1.33 -4.01
N VAL A 48 5.91 0.00 -4.07
CA VAL A 48 5.00 0.68 -4.99
C VAL A 48 5.77 1.22 -6.20
N GLN A 49 7.04 1.60 -6.02
CA GLN A 49 7.92 1.94 -7.12
C GLN A 49 8.34 0.67 -7.89
N PRO A 50 8.24 0.64 -9.22
CA PRO A 50 8.73 -0.48 -10.01
C PRO A 50 10.23 -0.66 -9.77
N LEU A 51 10.61 -1.87 -9.38
CA LEU A 51 11.98 -2.34 -9.55
C LEU A 51 12.08 -2.87 -10.97
N ASP A 52 13.21 -2.62 -11.65
CA ASP A 52 13.51 -3.32 -12.90
C ASP A 52 13.34 -4.84 -12.70
N ALA A 53 12.97 -5.57 -13.75
CA ALA A 53 12.65 -7.00 -13.66
C ALA A 53 13.75 -7.81 -12.96
N ASP A 54 15.01 -7.40 -13.11
CA ASP A 54 16.20 -8.03 -12.55
C ASP A 54 16.79 -7.33 -11.31
N ALA A 55 16.13 -6.28 -10.80
CA ALA A 55 16.60 -5.50 -9.66
C ALA A 55 15.89 -5.87 -8.35
N GLY A 56 16.67 -5.90 -7.27
CA GLY A 56 16.20 -6.15 -5.92
C GLY A 56 15.74 -7.59 -5.65
N LEU A 57 15.65 -7.93 -4.36
CA LEU A 57 15.11 -9.21 -3.91
C LEU A 57 13.60 -9.10 -3.66
N VAL A 58 12.86 -10.14 -3.98
CA VAL A 58 11.41 -10.17 -3.69
C VAL A 58 11.13 -10.07 -2.20
N ARG A 59 12.05 -10.56 -1.35
CA ARG A 59 11.99 -10.43 0.11
C ARG A 59 11.88 -8.98 0.56
N GLU A 60 12.64 -8.07 -0.04
CA GLU A 60 12.63 -6.65 0.33
C GLU A 60 11.32 -5.98 -0.07
N ALA A 61 10.77 -6.34 -1.23
CA ALA A 61 9.45 -5.86 -1.63
C ALA A 61 8.35 -6.34 -0.66
N LEU A 62 8.37 -7.62 -0.26
CA LEU A 62 7.44 -8.18 0.71
C LEU A 62 7.59 -7.51 2.09
N ASN A 63 8.81 -7.27 2.57
CA ASN A 63 9.05 -6.58 3.83
C ASN A 63 8.51 -5.13 3.80
N SER A 64 8.72 -4.43 2.69
CA SER A 64 8.17 -3.08 2.48
C SER A 64 6.63 -3.10 2.51
N LEU A 65 5.98 -4.05 1.84
CA LEU A 65 4.51 -4.21 1.91
C LEU A 65 4.02 -4.57 3.33
N TYR A 66 4.73 -5.46 4.03
CA TYR A 66 4.36 -5.85 5.39
C TYR A 66 4.40 -4.65 6.36
N SER A 67 5.41 -3.79 6.24
CA SER A 67 5.52 -2.62 7.11
C SER A 67 4.40 -1.58 6.91
N LEU A 68 3.69 -1.57 5.77
CA LEU A 68 2.49 -0.73 5.59
C LEU A 68 1.41 -1.05 6.63
N PHE A 69 1.24 -2.30 7.05
CA PHE A 69 0.29 -2.64 8.12
C PHE A 69 0.61 -1.92 9.43
N GLY A 70 1.89 -1.73 9.72
CA GLY A 70 2.37 -0.99 10.88
C GLY A 70 2.09 0.50 10.75
N SER A 71 2.62 1.12 9.68
CA SER A 71 2.47 2.56 9.42
C SER A 71 1.01 2.98 9.31
N THR A 72 0.19 2.27 8.53
CA THR A 72 -1.25 2.57 8.41
C THR A 72 -1.94 2.50 9.78
N ARG A 73 -1.63 1.49 10.61
CA ARG A 73 -2.23 1.38 11.94
C ARG A 73 -1.84 2.56 12.83
N GLU A 74 -0.60 3.02 12.73
CA GLU A 74 -0.11 4.16 13.51
C GLU A 74 -0.79 5.46 13.10
N ILE A 75 -0.87 5.73 11.80
CA ILE A 75 -1.52 6.91 11.24
C ILE A 75 -2.98 6.95 11.67
N LEU A 76 -3.72 5.84 11.50
CA LEU A 76 -5.14 5.78 11.88
C LEU A 76 -5.34 5.93 13.39
N ARG A 77 -4.44 5.38 14.21
CA ARG A 77 -4.53 5.52 15.67
C ARG A 77 -4.29 6.97 16.10
N THR A 78 -3.31 7.64 15.50
CA THR A 78 -2.95 9.03 15.79
C THR A 78 -4.05 9.99 15.34
N ALA A 79 -4.66 9.75 14.17
CA ALA A 79 -5.78 10.54 13.66
C ALA A 79 -7.06 10.41 14.51
N GLY A 80 -7.22 9.29 15.24
CA GLY A 80 -8.34 9.05 16.14
C GLY A 80 -9.62 8.58 15.41
N PRO A 81 -10.68 8.23 16.17
CA PRO A 81 -11.82 7.46 15.64
C PRO A 81 -12.62 8.17 14.53
N LYS A 82 -12.53 9.50 14.42
CA LYS A 82 -13.23 10.26 13.36
C LYS A 82 -12.77 9.86 11.95
N VAL A 83 -11.49 9.51 11.78
CA VAL A 83 -10.95 9.05 10.50
C VAL A 83 -11.59 7.74 10.02
N GLY A 84 -12.15 6.97 10.96
CA GLY A 84 -12.80 5.67 10.71
C GLY A 84 -14.32 5.71 10.92
N ALA A 85 -14.95 6.88 10.76
CA ALA A 85 -16.37 7.08 11.09
C ALA A 85 -17.33 6.21 10.26
N SER A 86 -16.90 5.71 9.09
CA SER A 86 -17.70 4.84 8.23
C SER A 86 -16.81 3.89 7.41
N LYS A 87 -17.40 2.94 6.68
CA LYS A 87 -16.64 2.12 5.71
C LYS A 87 -16.12 2.92 4.51
N GLU A 88 -16.76 4.05 4.22
CA GLU A 88 -16.42 4.96 3.12
C GLU A 88 -15.40 6.02 3.55
N SER A 89 -15.15 6.17 4.85
CA SER A 89 -14.13 7.08 5.40
C SER A 89 -12.71 6.66 4.98
N VAL A 90 -11.75 7.58 5.09
CA VAL A 90 -10.32 7.30 4.81
C VAL A 90 -9.82 6.10 5.60
N GLY A 91 -10.16 6.01 6.88
CA GLY A 91 -9.80 4.88 7.73
C GLY A 91 -10.50 3.59 7.34
N GLY A 92 -11.78 3.66 6.97
CA GLY A 92 -12.54 2.51 6.46
C GLY A 92 -11.91 1.93 5.20
N ILE A 93 -11.57 2.80 4.25
CA ILE A 93 -10.89 2.45 3.00
C ILE A 93 -9.49 1.88 3.27
N ALA A 94 -8.68 2.53 4.10
CA ALA A 94 -7.34 2.06 4.44
C ALA A 94 -7.37 0.64 5.04
N ILE A 95 -8.31 0.38 5.95
CA ILE A 95 -8.52 -0.97 6.53
C ILE A 95 -8.94 -1.97 5.45
N ALA A 96 -9.81 -1.58 4.52
CA ALA A 96 -10.23 -2.43 3.42
C ALA A 96 -9.06 -2.78 2.48
N VAL A 97 -8.20 -1.81 2.13
CA VAL A 97 -7.00 -2.06 1.31
C VAL A 97 -6.04 -3.04 2.01
N LEU A 98 -5.78 -2.85 3.31
CA LEU A 98 -4.94 -3.78 4.08
C LEU A 98 -5.50 -5.21 4.08
N ASN A 99 -6.82 -5.37 4.24
CA ASN A 99 -7.43 -6.69 4.41
C ASN A 99 -7.80 -7.39 3.11
N ASN A 100 -8.18 -6.65 2.07
CA ASN A 100 -8.64 -7.23 0.81
C ASN A 100 -7.55 -7.21 -0.26
N GLY A 101 -6.66 -6.22 -0.23
CA GLY A 101 -5.53 -6.12 -1.15
C GLY A 101 -4.28 -6.80 -0.60
N LEU A 102 -3.70 -6.24 0.45
CA LEU A 102 -2.39 -6.69 0.96
C LEU A 102 -2.45 -8.05 1.66
N ARG A 103 -3.40 -8.27 2.57
CA ARG A 103 -3.41 -9.47 3.42
C ARG A 103 -3.44 -10.77 2.62
N PRO A 104 -4.28 -10.96 1.58
CA PRO A 104 -4.28 -12.20 0.80
C PRO A 104 -2.95 -12.44 0.09
N PHE A 105 -2.36 -11.38 -0.48
CA PHE A 105 -1.06 -11.44 -1.13
C PHE A 105 0.04 -11.84 -0.14
N MET A 106 0.11 -11.16 1.01
CA MET A 106 1.11 -11.43 2.05
C MET A 106 0.96 -12.83 2.64
N SER A 107 -0.27 -13.26 2.92
CA SER A 107 -0.55 -14.59 3.49
C SER A 107 -0.19 -15.73 2.54
N LYS A 108 -0.28 -15.50 1.22
CA LYS A 108 0.19 -16.46 0.22
C LYS A 108 1.72 -16.48 0.16
N TRP A 109 2.35 -15.34 -0.08
CA TRP A 109 3.75 -15.33 -0.52
C TRP A 109 4.78 -15.37 0.60
N HIS A 110 4.50 -14.83 1.80
CA HIS A 110 5.46 -14.90 2.91
C HIS A 110 5.91 -16.33 3.26
N PRO A 111 5.00 -17.29 3.53
CA PRO A 111 5.42 -18.63 3.93
C PRO A 111 6.12 -19.37 2.79
N ILE A 112 5.64 -19.22 1.55
CA ILE A 112 6.24 -19.88 0.38
C ILE A 112 7.68 -19.39 0.17
N LEU A 113 7.91 -18.08 0.21
CA LEU A 113 9.26 -17.51 0.09
C LEU A 113 10.15 -17.91 1.26
N GLN A 114 9.61 -17.92 2.49
CA GLN A 114 10.37 -18.31 3.67
C GLN A 114 10.85 -19.76 3.60
N GLU A 115 10.00 -20.68 3.12
CA GLU A 115 10.36 -22.09 2.93
C GLU A 115 11.50 -22.24 1.91
N TRP A 116 11.43 -21.51 0.78
CA TRP A 116 12.50 -21.50 -0.21
C TRP A 116 13.82 -20.95 0.35
N GLU A 117 13.77 -19.82 1.07
CA GLU A 117 14.96 -19.19 1.66
C GLU A 117 15.63 -20.07 2.72
N ALA A 118 14.85 -20.87 3.46
CA ALA A 118 15.36 -21.80 4.47
C ALA A 118 16.24 -22.92 3.85
N GLN A 119 16.06 -23.22 2.57
CA GLN A 119 16.82 -24.24 1.84
C GLN A 119 18.11 -23.70 1.21
N LYS A 120 18.45 -22.42 1.44
CA LYS A 120 19.62 -21.78 0.82
C LYS A 120 20.93 -22.47 1.23
N PRO A 121 21.71 -23.01 0.26
CA PRO A 121 22.99 -23.65 0.56
C PRO A 121 24.00 -22.67 1.18
N GLN A 122 24.93 -23.21 1.97
CA GLN A 122 26.04 -22.44 2.50
C GLN A 122 26.94 -21.95 1.35
N GLY A 123 27.37 -20.69 1.40
CA GLY A 123 28.22 -20.07 0.37
C GLY A 123 27.45 -19.52 -0.85
N VAL A 124 26.14 -19.77 -0.97
CA VAL A 124 25.30 -19.17 -2.02
C VAL A 124 24.70 -17.85 -1.52
N SER A 125 24.80 -16.80 -2.34
CA SER A 125 24.21 -15.49 -2.04
C SER A 125 22.68 -15.55 -2.14
N ALA A 126 21.97 -14.65 -1.44
CA ALA A 126 20.51 -14.57 -1.53
C ALA A 126 20.03 -14.33 -2.97
N VAL A 127 20.74 -13.48 -3.73
CA VAL A 127 20.44 -13.19 -5.14
C VAL A 127 20.58 -14.44 -6.01
N ALA A 128 21.67 -15.19 -5.87
CA ALA A 128 21.89 -16.40 -6.66
C ALA A 128 20.86 -17.49 -6.32
N HIS A 129 20.47 -17.58 -5.04
CA HIS A 129 19.44 -18.50 -4.59
C HIS A 129 18.05 -18.13 -5.10
N GLU A 130 17.66 -16.85 -5.04
CA GLU A 130 16.37 -16.37 -5.55
C GLU A 130 16.24 -16.61 -7.08
N LYS A 131 17.31 -16.41 -7.85
CA LYS A 131 17.32 -16.70 -9.30
C LYS A 131 17.08 -18.17 -9.65
N GLY A 132 17.32 -19.09 -8.71
CA GLY A 132 17.02 -20.51 -8.88
C GLY A 132 15.59 -20.89 -8.52
N TRP A 133 14.77 -19.95 -8.07
CA TRP A 133 13.43 -20.24 -7.57
C TRP A 133 12.38 -20.23 -8.69
N GLU A 134 11.76 -21.39 -8.94
CA GLU A 134 10.78 -21.54 -10.03
C GLU A 134 9.54 -20.64 -9.89
N LEU A 135 9.18 -20.25 -8.66
CA LEU A 135 8.01 -19.40 -8.41
C LEU A 135 8.32 -17.91 -8.43
N GLU A 136 9.60 -17.52 -8.53
CA GLU A 136 10.00 -16.12 -8.51
C GLU A 136 9.34 -15.28 -9.63
N PRO A 137 9.27 -15.76 -10.89
CA PRO A 137 8.64 -14.99 -11.96
C PRO A 137 7.14 -14.78 -11.70
N THR A 138 6.47 -15.80 -11.15
CA THR A 138 5.05 -15.73 -10.78
C THR A 138 4.83 -14.72 -9.66
N LEU A 139 5.69 -14.72 -8.62
CA LEU A 139 5.60 -13.74 -7.54
C LEU A 139 5.80 -12.32 -8.07
N ARG A 140 6.80 -12.09 -8.93
CA ARG A 140 7.04 -10.76 -9.52
C ARG A 140 5.86 -10.28 -10.36
N GLN A 141 5.25 -11.17 -11.14
CA GLN A 141 4.05 -10.85 -11.91
C GLN A 141 2.87 -10.46 -11.00
N GLU A 142 2.60 -11.23 -9.95
CA GLU A 142 1.52 -10.92 -9.01
C GLU A 142 1.80 -9.64 -8.20
N LEU A 143 3.07 -9.39 -7.87
CA LEU A 143 3.50 -8.14 -7.24
C LEU A 143 3.24 -6.94 -8.17
N SER A 144 3.53 -7.07 -9.46
CA SER A 144 3.21 -6.04 -10.45
C SER A 144 1.70 -5.79 -10.56
N GLN A 145 0.88 -6.83 -10.49
CA GLN A 145 -0.57 -6.69 -10.50
C GLN A 145 -1.10 -6.01 -9.22
N LEU A 146 -0.50 -6.30 -8.06
CA LEU A 146 -0.81 -5.64 -6.81
C LEU A 146 -0.45 -4.15 -6.85
N ARG A 147 0.70 -3.80 -7.44
CA ARG A 147 1.18 -2.41 -7.59
C ARG A 147 0.17 -1.52 -8.32
N ILE A 148 -0.43 -1.99 -9.41
CA ILE A 148 -1.47 -1.25 -10.13
C ILE A 148 -2.61 -0.82 -9.20
N GLY A 149 -3.02 -1.71 -8.28
CA GLY A 149 -4.06 -1.37 -7.31
C GLY A 149 -3.59 -0.43 -6.21
N LEU A 150 -2.32 -0.53 -5.79
CA LEU A 150 -1.72 0.39 -4.81
C LEU A 150 -1.49 1.78 -5.41
N GLU A 151 -1.17 1.89 -6.69
CA GLU A 151 -1.11 3.15 -7.43
C GLU A 151 -2.48 3.82 -7.48
N ALA A 152 -3.54 3.07 -7.83
CA ALA A 152 -4.91 3.60 -7.77
C ALA A 152 -5.29 4.08 -6.35
N TYR A 153 -4.83 3.37 -5.31
CA TYR A 153 -5.02 3.80 -3.93
C TYR A 153 -4.22 5.07 -3.60
N ALA A 154 -2.98 5.21 -4.09
CA ALA A 154 -2.18 6.42 -3.92
C ALA A 154 -2.86 7.63 -4.57
N CYS A 155 -3.34 7.51 -5.82
CA CYS A 155 -4.09 8.56 -6.51
C CYS A 155 -5.32 8.97 -5.70
N ALA A 156 -6.09 7.99 -5.20
CA ALA A 156 -7.26 8.26 -4.38
C ALA A 156 -6.91 9.02 -3.08
N LEU A 157 -5.80 8.67 -2.42
CA LEU A 157 -5.32 9.38 -1.22
C LEU A 157 -4.87 10.80 -1.54
N ALA A 158 -4.22 11.02 -2.69
CA ALA A 158 -3.82 12.34 -3.14
C ALA A 158 -5.03 13.23 -3.44
N ASP A 159 -6.05 12.70 -4.12
CA ASP A 159 -7.32 13.39 -4.38
C ASP A 159 -8.03 13.79 -3.08
N ILE A 160 -8.06 12.89 -2.09
CA ILE A 160 -8.62 13.16 -0.76
C ILE A 160 -7.80 14.25 -0.04
N ALA A 161 -6.47 14.13 -0.05
CA ALA A 161 -5.58 15.11 0.57
C ALA A 161 -5.65 16.49 -0.12
N GLY A 162 -6.05 16.53 -1.40
CA GLY A 162 -6.08 17.73 -2.24
C GLY A 162 -4.68 18.13 -2.70
N VAL A 163 -3.86 17.14 -3.08
CA VAL A 163 -2.50 17.33 -3.62
C VAL A 163 -2.43 16.74 -5.03
N GLU A 164 -1.54 17.28 -5.87
CA GLU A 164 -1.30 16.76 -7.23
C GLU A 164 -0.51 15.44 -7.17
N HIS A 165 -0.82 14.51 -8.09
CA HIS A 165 -0.19 13.18 -8.24
C HIS A 165 0.12 12.87 -9.70
#